data_AF-A0A2Z3KFM9-F1
#
_entry.id   AF-A0A2Z3KFM9-F1
#
_cell.length_a   1.000
_cell.length_b   1.000
_cell.length_c   1.000
_cell.angle_alpha   90.00
_cell.angle_beta   90.00
_cell.angle_gamma   90.00
#
_symmetry.space_group_name_H-M   'P 1'
#
loop_
_entity.id
_entity.type
_entity.pdbx_description
1 polymer ?
#
loop_
_entity_poly.entity_id
_entity_poly.type
_entity_poly.pdbx_seq_one_letter_code
_entity_poly.pdbx_strand_id
1 'polypeptide(L)'
;MRVNDSYKFKRGEQVIVHQLTEREKQDFGEKQAKLYGFGSVKQWRTVMMIETNLGYKFNGSNYWDLKDFISKYFEITERKDI
;
A
#
# COMPACT_ATOMS: atom_id res chain seq x y z
N MET A 1 -26.89 13.18 -4.33
CA MET A 1 -25.91 12.09 -4.48
C MET A 1 -25.26 11.78 -3.14
N ARG A 2 -25.75 10.77 -2.44
CA ARG A 2 -25.08 10.13 -1.29
C ARG A 2 -25.59 8.69 -1.24
N VAL A 3 -24.70 7.74 -1.42
CA VAL A 3 -24.78 6.43 -0.76
C VAL A 3 -23.34 6.03 -0.44
N ASN A 4 -22.93 6.28 0.80
CA ASN A 4 -21.75 5.64 1.40
C ASN A 4 -22.28 4.35 2.03
N ASP A 5 -22.20 3.24 1.30
CA ASP A 5 -22.48 1.92 1.86
C ASP A 5 -21.32 1.50 2.76
N SER A 6 -21.37 1.96 4.01
CA SER A 6 -20.54 1.43 5.08
C SER A 6 -21.20 0.16 5.63
N TYR A 7 -20.77 -0.99 5.14
CA TYR A 7 -21.20 -2.28 5.67
C TYR A 7 -20.63 -2.49 7.07
N LYS A 8 -21.51 -2.55 8.08
CA LYS A 8 -21.17 -3.01 9.44
C LYS A 8 -21.12 -4.54 9.45
N PHE A 9 -19.98 -5.13 9.82
CA PHE A 9 -19.87 -6.58 10.05
C PHE A 9 -19.45 -6.91 11.49
N LYS A 10 -20.09 -7.97 12.01
CA LYS A 10 -19.91 -8.54 13.35
C LYS A 10 -18.53 -9.20 13.51
N ARG A 11 -18.08 -9.27 14.78
CA ARG A 11 -16.84 -9.88 15.28
C ARG A 11 -16.60 -11.29 14.74
N GLY A 12 -15.39 -11.52 14.25
CA GLY A 12 -14.83 -12.82 13.89
C GLY A 12 -14.49 -12.87 12.40
N GLU A 13 -13.20 -12.72 12.08
CA GLU A 13 -12.62 -12.79 10.72
C GLU A 13 -12.95 -11.60 9.80
N GLN A 14 -12.11 -10.57 9.85
CA GLN A 14 -12.11 -9.46 8.89
C GLN A 14 -10.72 -9.35 8.25
N VAL A 15 -10.49 -10.07 7.16
CA VAL A 15 -9.50 -9.61 6.18
C VAL A 15 -10.24 -8.58 5.33
N ILE A 16 -10.25 -7.33 5.76
CA ILE A 16 -10.71 -6.23 4.91
C ILE A 16 -9.68 -6.12 3.78
N VAL A 17 -9.93 -6.79 2.67
CA VAL A 17 -9.24 -6.49 1.42
C VAL A 17 -9.81 -5.14 0.98
N HIS A 18 -9.20 -4.04 1.40
CA HIS A 18 -9.53 -2.73 0.85
C HIS A 18 -9.34 -2.84 -0.67
N GLN A 19 -10.44 -2.84 -1.42
CA GLN A 19 -10.37 -2.72 -2.87
C GLN A 19 -9.97 -1.28 -3.20
N LEU A 20 -8.67 -1.00 -3.13
CA LEU A 20 -8.11 0.29 -3.53
C LEU A 20 -8.42 0.51 -5.01
N THR A 21 -9.15 1.58 -5.31
CA THR A 21 -9.41 1.98 -6.69
C THR A 21 -8.12 2.45 -7.36
N GLU A 22 -8.06 2.36 -8.70
CA GLU A 22 -6.90 2.85 -9.46
C GLU A 22 -6.65 4.34 -9.24
N ARG A 23 -7.72 5.11 -9.00
CA ARG A 23 -7.63 6.53 -8.67
C ARG A 23 -6.99 6.77 -7.30
N GLU A 24 -7.41 6.05 -6.26
CA GLU A 24 -6.82 6.18 -4.92
C GLU A 24 -5.33 5.81 -4.91
N LYS A 25 -4.96 4.76 -5.67
CA LYS A 25 -3.54 4.39 -5.86
C LYS A 25 -2.76 5.52 -6.52
N GLN A 26 -3.31 6.08 -7.60
CA GLN A 26 -2.68 7.19 -8.32
C GLN A 26 -2.51 8.42 -7.43
N ASP A 27 -3.58 8.86 -6.76
CA ASP A 27 -3.57 10.02 -5.87
C ASP A 27 -2.58 9.84 -4.70
N PHE A 28 -2.51 8.64 -4.12
CA PHE A 28 -1.51 8.31 -3.12
C PHE A 28 -0.09 8.39 -3.67
N GLY A 29 0.15 7.77 -4.83
CA GLY A 29 1.47 7.72 -5.43
C GLY A 29 2.02 9.10 -5.80
N GLU A 30 1.18 9.98 -6.34
CA GLU A 30 1.54 11.37 -6.65
C GLU A 30 1.82 12.18 -5.39
N LYS A 31 0.96 12.04 -4.37
CA LYS A 31 1.15 12.72 -3.09
C LYS A 31 2.46 12.34 -2.42
N GLN A 32 2.79 11.04 -2.37
CA GLN A 32 4.02 10.57 -1.73
C GLN A 32 5.28 10.92 -2.52
N ALA A 33 5.26 10.75 -3.85
CA ALA A 33 6.37 11.15 -4.70
C ALA A 33 6.72 12.64 -4.50
N LYS A 34 5.70 13.50 -4.39
CA LYS A 34 5.89 14.92 -4.11
C LYS A 34 6.34 15.21 -2.68
N LEU A 35 5.79 14.51 -1.69
CA LEU A 35 6.11 14.71 -0.27
C LEU A 35 7.57 14.34 0.04
N TYR A 36 8.02 13.19 -0.44
CA TYR A 36 9.36 12.67 -0.17
C TYR A 36 10.42 13.20 -1.13
N GLY A 37 10.03 13.64 -2.34
CA GLY A 37 10.96 14.13 -3.36
C GLY A 37 11.81 13.03 -4.01
N PHE A 38 11.49 11.76 -3.75
CA PHE A 38 12.12 10.59 -4.37
C PHE A 38 11.10 9.47 -4.60
N GLY A 39 11.49 8.49 -5.42
CA GLY A 39 10.62 7.39 -5.79
C GLY A 39 9.57 7.79 -6.83
N SER A 40 9.35 6.92 -7.81
CA SER A 40 8.30 7.10 -8.81
C SER A 40 6.91 6.87 -8.22
N VAL A 41 5.89 7.46 -8.83
CA VAL A 41 4.47 7.21 -8.50
C VAL A 41 4.17 5.70 -8.46
N LYS A 42 4.73 4.93 -9.40
CA LYS A 42 4.57 3.47 -9.44
C LYS A 42 5.14 2.78 -8.20
N GLN A 43 6.30 3.19 -7.71
CA GLN A 43 6.90 2.64 -6.49
C GLN A 43 6.03 2.96 -5.26
N TRP A 44 5.52 4.19 -5.15
CA TRP A 44 4.63 4.57 -4.05
C TRP A 44 3.27 3.87 -4.10
N ARG A 45 2.74 3.57 -5.30
CA ARG A 45 1.57 2.70 -5.45
C ARG A 45 1.83 1.30 -4.90
N THR A 46 3.01 0.74 -5.13
CA THR A 46 3.42 -0.55 -4.55
C THR A 46 3.49 -0.48 -3.03
N VAL A 47 4.06 0.60 -2.46
CA VAL A 47 4.05 0.83 -1.01
C VAL A 47 2.62 0.81 -0.48
N MET A 48 1.69 1.55 -1.09
CA MET A 48 0.28 1.58 -0.66
C MET A 48 -0.35 0.19 -0.59
N MET A 49 -0.10 -0.64 -1.61
CA MET A 49 -0.61 -2.02 -1.65
C MET A 49 -0.01 -2.86 -0.52
N ILE A 50 1.29 -2.73 -0.26
CA ILE A 50 1.96 -3.41 0.86
C ILE A 50 1.34 -2.96 2.18
N GLU A 51 1.19 -1.65 2.40
CA GLU A 51 0.64 -1.15 3.68
C GLU A 51 -0.79 -1.59 3.92
N THR A 52 -1.58 -1.61 2.85
CA THR A 52 -3.02 -1.89 2.92
C THR A 52 -3.29 -3.38 3.04
N ASN A 53 -2.59 -4.22 2.26
CA ASN A 53 -2.85 -5.65 2.21
C ASN A 53 -2.11 -6.42 3.31
N LEU A 54 -0.95 -5.92 3.76
CA LEU A 54 -0.06 -6.63 4.67
C LEU A 54 0.11 -5.91 6.02
N GLY A 55 -0.38 -4.68 6.16
CA GLY A 55 -0.35 -3.92 7.41
C GLY A 55 1.01 -3.29 7.77
N TYR A 56 2.00 -3.38 6.88
CA TYR A 56 3.34 -2.82 7.13
C TYR A 56 3.43 -1.35 6.72
N LYS A 57 4.08 -0.52 7.54
CA LYS A 57 4.23 0.91 7.26
C LYS A 57 5.62 1.27 6.78
N PHE A 58 5.69 2.13 5.77
CA PHE A 58 6.96 2.69 5.32
C PHE A 58 7.39 3.84 6.26
N ASN A 59 8.57 3.71 6.86
CA ASN A 59 9.15 4.70 7.77
C ASN A 59 10.54 5.20 7.31
N GLY A 60 10.87 5.02 6.03
CA GLY A 60 12.16 5.44 5.48
C GLY A 60 12.21 6.93 5.14
N SER A 61 13.42 7.47 4.95
CA SER A 61 13.64 8.88 4.65
C SER A 61 14.41 9.10 3.35
N ASN A 62 14.82 8.04 2.66
CA ASN A 62 15.55 8.14 1.40
C ASN A 62 15.12 7.06 0.38
N TYR A 63 15.60 7.20 -0.86
CA TYR A 63 15.27 6.28 -1.95
C TYR A 63 15.75 4.83 -1.70
N TRP A 64 16.87 4.64 -1.01
CA TRP A 64 17.38 3.32 -0.70
C TRP A 64 16.48 2.60 0.31
N ASP A 65 15.95 3.31 1.30
CA ASP A 65 14.97 2.74 2.24
C ASP A 65 13.70 2.32 1.50
N LEU A 66 13.22 3.13 0.54
CA LEU A 66 12.07 2.80 -0.30
C LEU A 66 12.33 1.55 -1.14
N LYS A 67 13.51 1.47 -1.75
CA LYS A 67 13.91 0.31 -2.56
C LYS A 67 13.99 -0.95 -1.70
N ASP A 68 14.65 -0.87 -0.54
CA ASP A 68 14.81 -1.99 0.40
C ASP A 68 13.47 -2.46 0.95
N PHE A 69 12.59 -1.52 1.32
CA PHE A 69 11.23 -1.82 1.75
C PHE A 69 10.52 -2.66 0.69
N ILE A 70 10.42 -2.16 -0.56
CA ILE A 70 9.74 -2.87 -1.64
C ILE A 70 10.38 -4.24 -1.94
N SER A 71 11.72 -4.30 -2.00
CA SER A 71 12.46 -5.55 -2.27
C SER A 71 12.19 -6.63 -1.24
N LYS A 72 12.24 -6.30 0.05
CA LYS A 72 11.96 -7.25 1.13
C LYS A 72 10.58 -7.88 1.01
N TYR A 73 9.56 -7.15 0.56
CA TYR A 73 8.23 -7.73 0.39
C TYR A 73 8.15 -8.69 -0.79
N PHE A 74 8.83 -8.41 -1.90
CA PHE A 74 8.86 -9.37 -3.00
C PHE A 74 9.57 -10.66 -2.59
N GLU A 75 10.68 -10.57 -1.87
CA GLU A 75 11.37 -11.76 -1.33
C GLU A 75 10.51 -12.57 -0.34
N ILE A 76 9.74 -11.90 0.52
CA ILE A 76 8.82 -12.57 1.46
C ILE A 76 7.66 -13.24 0.72
N THR A 77 7.13 -12.61 -0.32
CA THR A 77 6.00 -13.13 -1.09
C THR A 77 6.43 -14.36 -1.90
N GLU A 78 7.61 -14.33 -2.52
CA GLU A 78 8.17 -15.47 -3.26
C GLU A 78 8.46 -16.69 -2.37
N ARG A 79 8.76 -16.49 -1.08
CA ARG A 79 8.99 -17.60 -0.13
C ARG A 79 7.72 -18.23 0.43
N LYS A 80 6.55 -17.60 0.25
CA LYS A 80 5.27 -18.11 0.77
C LYS A 80 4.50 -18.98 -0.23
N ASP A 81 5.00 -19.10 -1.47
CA ASP A 81 4.47 -20.01 -2.50
C ASP A 81 5.15 -21.40 -2.47
N ILE A 82 5.56 -21.89 -1.28
CA ILE A 82 6.07 -23.27 -1.04
C ILE A 82 5.21 -23.94 0.04
#